data_AF-A0AAV6AB61-F1
#
_entry.id   AF-A0AAV6AB61-F1
#
_cell.length_a   1.000
_cell.length_b   1.000
_cell.length_c   1.000
_cell.angle_alpha   90.00
_cell.angle_beta   90.00
_cell.angle_gamma   90.00
#
_symmetry.space_group_name_H-M   'P 1'
#
loop_
_entity.id
_entity.type
_entity.pdbx_description
1 polymer ?
#
loop_
_entity_poly.entity_id
_entity_poly.type
_entity_poly.pdbx_seq_one_letter_code
_entity_poly.pdbx_strand_id
1 'polypeptide(L)'
;MNVRLGVGLVLGILALLALTEEGRAAGPLDNPGFAKVITCSACHGENGNSRTNMMPIIAGLDPAYFKKQIESYATGKRPSPEMEPYAKEIQFLGVDQIAAYFAAQKREPTPIRVTINPALPSTADAIAKGKVASAPCVICHGEKGAGDPARLIPGLAGQAPGYLAQQMLLFKQDTREPDDQLLAAKKAVMRAVPDSQFADLAAYYASLR
;
A
#
# COMPACT_ATOMS: atom_id res chain seq x y z
N MET A 1 9.99 35.21 -87.77
CA MET A 1 8.57 35.35 -87.36
C MET A 1 8.14 34.06 -86.69
N ASN A 2 7.62 34.18 -85.46
CA ASN A 2 6.83 33.20 -84.67
C ASN A 2 7.52 32.03 -83.93
N VAL A 3 7.81 32.32 -82.65
CA VAL A 3 7.45 31.62 -81.38
C VAL A 3 7.40 30.08 -81.37
N ARG A 4 8.11 29.46 -80.40
CA ARG A 4 7.48 28.64 -79.34
C ARG A 4 8.39 28.34 -78.14
N LEU A 5 7.87 28.74 -76.98
CA LEU A 5 8.29 28.41 -75.62
C LEU A 5 8.24 26.90 -75.37
N GLY A 6 9.15 26.44 -74.51
CA GLY A 6 9.05 25.15 -73.81
C GLY A 6 9.78 25.24 -72.48
N VAL A 7 9.13 25.82 -71.48
CA VAL A 7 9.59 25.85 -70.08
C VAL A 7 9.38 24.46 -69.49
N GLY A 8 10.47 23.72 -69.27
CA GLY A 8 10.47 22.47 -68.51
C GLY A 8 10.60 22.76 -67.02
N LEU A 9 9.48 22.66 -66.30
CA LEU A 9 9.35 22.81 -64.86
C LEU A 9 9.93 21.58 -64.15
N VAL A 10 11.11 21.70 -63.53
CA VAL A 10 11.65 20.67 -62.60
C VAL A 10 11.08 20.97 -61.22
N LEU A 11 9.94 20.37 -60.89
CA LEU A 11 9.39 20.34 -59.53
C LEU A 11 10.17 19.30 -58.69
N GLY A 12 11.12 19.78 -57.90
CA GLY A 12 11.74 18.99 -56.83
C GLY A 12 10.74 18.75 -55.70
N ILE A 13 10.34 17.50 -55.49
CA ILE A 13 9.53 17.08 -54.35
C ILE A 13 10.46 17.01 -53.13
N LEU A 14 10.52 18.09 -52.35
CA LEU A 14 10.99 18.05 -50.96
C LEU A 14 9.84 17.55 -50.09
N ALA A 15 9.77 16.24 -49.89
CA ALA A 15 8.91 15.64 -48.87
C ALA A 15 9.52 15.97 -47.49
N LEU A 16 9.00 17.01 -46.83
CA LEU A 16 9.20 17.18 -45.39
C LEU A 16 8.51 16.01 -44.69
N LEU A 17 9.30 15.04 -44.21
CA LEU A 17 8.86 14.12 -43.17
C LEU A 17 8.65 14.94 -41.89
N ALA A 18 7.41 15.37 -41.67
CA ALA A 18 6.96 15.79 -40.36
C ALA A 18 6.96 14.55 -39.46
N LEU A 19 8.05 14.36 -38.71
CA LEU A 19 8.04 13.47 -37.55
C LEU A 19 7.08 14.09 -36.55
N THR A 20 5.86 13.56 -36.49
CA THR A 20 4.97 13.85 -35.38
C THR A 20 5.64 13.26 -34.13
N GLU A 21 6.07 14.11 -33.20
CA GLU A 21 6.34 13.66 -31.84
C GLU A 21 5.02 13.17 -31.25
N GLU A 22 4.73 11.89 -31.46
CA GLU A 22 3.77 11.16 -30.66
C GLU A 22 4.29 11.22 -29.24
N GLY A 23 3.67 12.09 -28.45
CA GLY A 23 4.05 12.39 -27.07
C GLY A 23 4.40 11.10 -26.36
N ARG A 24 5.69 10.92 -26.08
CA ARG A 24 6.19 9.73 -25.41
C ARG A 24 5.48 9.67 -24.08
N ALA A 25 4.57 8.70 -23.94
CA ALA A 25 3.87 8.47 -22.70
C ALA A 25 4.95 8.32 -21.62
N ALA A 26 4.83 9.13 -20.56
CA ALA A 26 5.76 9.12 -19.44
C ALA A 26 5.96 7.67 -18.97
N GLY A 27 7.20 7.18 -19.06
CA GLY A 27 7.56 5.87 -18.57
C GLY A 27 7.56 5.83 -17.04
N PRO A 28 7.67 4.65 -16.42
CA PRO A 28 7.71 4.54 -14.96
C PRO A 28 8.79 5.42 -14.29
N LEU A 29 9.93 5.65 -14.97
CA LEU A 29 11.03 6.50 -14.52
C LEU A 29 10.71 8.00 -14.50
N ASP A 30 9.72 8.43 -15.29
CA ASP A 30 9.34 9.84 -15.43
C ASP A 30 8.34 10.28 -14.34
N ASN A 31 7.86 9.35 -13.50
CA ASN A 31 6.96 9.64 -12.40
C ASN A 31 7.74 10.25 -11.20
N PRO A 32 7.43 11.49 -10.78
CA PRO A 32 8.07 12.10 -9.62
C PRO A 32 7.98 11.21 -8.38
N GLY A 33 9.13 10.74 -7.89
CA GLY A 33 9.22 9.84 -6.74
C GLY A 33 9.53 8.39 -7.06
N PHE A 34 9.39 7.92 -8.32
CA PHE A 34 9.70 6.53 -8.68
C PHE A 34 11.15 6.14 -8.32
N ALA A 35 12.11 7.00 -8.62
CA ALA A 35 13.51 6.80 -8.25
C ALA A 35 13.72 6.69 -6.72
N LYS A 36 12.86 7.34 -5.92
CA LYS A 36 12.91 7.30 -4.44
C LYS A 36 12.24 6.07 -3.85
N VAL A 37 11.42 5.36 -4.62
CA VAL A 37 10.62 4.21 -4.14
C VAL A 37 11.03 2.88 -4.74
N ILE A 38 11.95 2.87 -5.70
CA ILE A 38 12.37 1.64 -6.39
C ILE A 38 12.88 0.59 -5.39
N THR A 39 13.61 1.01 -4.35
CA THR A 39 14.13 0.15 -3.28
C THR A 39 13.02 -0.42 -2.39
N CYS A 40 11.90 0.30 -2.22
CA CYS A 40 10.77 -0.16 -1.41
C CYS A 40 10.15 -1.43 -1.99
N SER A 41 10.19 -1.60 -3.32
CA SER A 41 9.59 -2.75 -4.01
C SER A 41 10.28 -4.08 -3.69
N ALA A 42 11.55 -4.05 -3.28
CA ALA A 42 12.29 -5.24 -2.85
C ALA A 42 11.61 -5.97 -1.67
N CYS A 43 10.92 -5.21 -0.82
CA CYS A 43 10.18 -5.73 0.32
C CYS A 43 8.67 -5.70 0.07
N HIS A 44 8.15 -4.53 -0.29
CA HIS A 44 6.71 -4.30 -0.41
C HIS A 44 6.12 -4.77 -1.74
N GLY A 45 6.91 -5.39 -2.61
CA GLY A 45 6.47 -5.88 -3.91
C GLY A 45 6.30 -4.76 -4.94
N GLU A 46 5.99 -5.18 -6.17
CA GLU A 46 5.74 -4.25 -7.28
C GLU A 46 4.63 -3.26 -6.91
N ASN A 47 4.90 -1.97 -7.11
CA ASN A 47 4.00 -0.86 -6.77
C ASN A 47 3.50 -0.87 -5.30
N GLY A 48 4.20 -1.54 -4.38
CA GLY A 48 3.79 -1.65 -2.99
C GLY A 48 2.72 -2.72 -2.72
N ASN A 49 2.46 -3.62 -3.69
CA ASN A 49 1.57 -4.78 -3.53
C ASN A 49 2.35 -6.03 -3.08
N SER A 50 2.56 -6.14 -1.76
CA SER A 50 3.37 -7.24 -1.23
C SER A 50 2.71 -8.60 -1.42
N ARG A 51 3.55 -9.60 -1.70
CA ARG A 51 3.15 -11.01 -1.87
C ARG A 51 3.58 -11.91 -0.71
N THR A 52 4.08 -11.33 0.38
CA THR A 52 4.55 -12.07 1.55
C THR A 52 3.54 -12.03 2.70
N ASN A 53 3.73 -12.88 3.71
CA ASN A 53 2.83 -12.93 4.88
C ASN A 53 3.07 -11.79 5.88
N MET A 54 4.30 -11.25 5.95
CA MET A 54 4.71 -10.30 7.00
C MET A 54 4.91 -8.88 6.50
N MET A 55 5.24 -8.70 5.22
CA MET A 55 5.43 -7.38 4.66
C MET A 55 4.08 -6.80 4.23
N PRO A 56 3.70 -5.60 4.68
CA PRO A 56 2.41 -5.04 4.35
C PRO A 56 2.35 -4.56 2.90
N ILE A 57 1.15 -4.66 2.33
CA ILE A 57 0.74 -3.90 1.16
C ILE A 57 0.63 -2.42 1.56
N ILE A 58 1.36 -1.57 0.86
CA ILE A 58 1.39 -0.11 1.06
C ILE A 58 0.76 0.65 -0.13
N ALA A 59 0.46 -0.05 -1.22
CA ALA A 59 -0.32 0.49 -2.34
C ALA A 59 -1.70 0.99 -1.89
N GLY A 60 -2.09 2.16 -2.36
CA GLY A 60 -3.38 2.80 -2.06
C GLY A 60 -3.54 3.25 -0.61
N LEU A 61 -2.47 3.30 0.18
CA LEU A 61 -2.55 3.90 1.52
C LEU A 61 -2.80 5.40 1.41
N ASP A 62 -3.67 5.90 2.29
CA ASP A 62 -3.87 7.34 2.43
C ASP A 62 -2.54 8.05 2.75
N PRO A 63 -2.20 9.16 2.06
CA PRO A 63 -0.94 9.86 2.27
C PRO A 63 -0.71 10.33 3.71
N ALA A 64 -1.76 10.79 4.40
CA ALA A 64 -1.63 11.25 5.78
C ALA A 64 -1.41 10.07 6.74
N TYR A 65 -2.10 8.94 6.50
CA TYR A 65 -1.81 7.71 7.23
C TYR A 65 -0.38 7.23 6.99
N PHE A 66 0.07 7.18 5.74
CA PHE A 66 1.43 6.78 5.37
C PHE A 66 2.48 7.63 6.11
N LYS A 67 2.36 8.96 6.02
CA LYS A 67 3.26 9.90 6.70
C LYS A 67 3.30 9.66 8.20
N LYS A 68 2.14 9.51 8.83
CA LYS A 68 2.06 9.18 10.26
C LYS A 68 2.81 7.88 10.58
N GLN A 69 2.65 6.84 9.75
CA GLN A 69 3.35 5.56 10.01
C GLN A 69 4.86 5.67 9.86
N ILE A 70 5.34 6.42 8.87
CA ILE A 70 6.78 6.68 8.70
C ILE A 70 7.33 7.42 9.92
N GLU A 71 6.64 8.46 10.38
CA GLU A 71 7.02 9.17 11.61
C GLU A 71 7.12 8.20 12.80
N SER A 72 6.09 7.39 13.03
CA SER A 72 6.07 6.43 14.13
C SER A 72 7.21 5.42 14.08
N TYR A 73 7.58 4.94 12.88
CA TYR A 73 8.73 4.06 12.71
C TYR A 73 10.05 4.79 12.97
N ALA A 74 10.23 5.97 12.39
CA ALA A 74 11.47 6.75 12.51
C ALA A 74 11.75 7.17 13.96
N THR A 75 10.71 7.43 14.76
CA THR A 75 10.85 7.77 16.18
C THR A 75 10.79 6.56 17.11
N GLY A 76 10.69 5.34 16.58
CA GLY A 76 10.59 4.09 17.38
C GLY A 76 9.26 3.89 18.12
N LYS A 77 8.28 4.80 17.97
CA LYS A 77 6.92 4.63 18.54
C LYS A 77 6.20 3.45 17.92
N ARG A 78 6.57 3.07 16.70
CA ARG A 78 6.16 1.82 16.07
C ARG A 78 7.41 0.95 15.88
N PRO A 79 7.55 -0.15 16.62
CA PRO A 79 8.77 -0.96 16.56
C PRO A 79 8.84 -1.75 15.24
N SER A 80 9.98 -1.66 14.57
CA SER A 80 10.43 -2.58 13.52
C SER A 80 11.92 -2.32 13.23
N PRO A 81 12.82 -3.26 13.58
CA PRO A 81 14.23 -3.16 13.25
C PRO A 81 14.48 -3.00 11.75
N GLU A 82 13.62 -3.60 10.92
CA GLU A 82 13.72 -3.55 9.47
C GLU A 82 13.30 -2.18 8.92
N MET A 83 12.15 -1.64 9.35
CA MET A 83 11.59 -0.41 8.77
C MET A 83 12.13 0.88 9.38
N GLU A 84 12.67 0.88 10.59
CA GLU A 84 13.21 2.08 11.23
C GLU A 84 14.26 2.84 10.38
N PRO A 85 15.34 2.19 9.86
CA PRO A 85 16.34 2.91 9.05
C PRO A 85 15.74 3.50 7.78
N TYR A 86 14.86 2.76 7.09
CA TYR A 86 14.18 3.26 5.90
C TYR A 86 13.20 4.39 6.22
N ALA A 87 12.53 4.36 7.37
CA ALA A 87 11.64 5.43 7.77
C ALA A 87 12.40 6.76 7.99
N LYS A 88 13.59 6.69 8.62
CA LYS A 88 14.49 7.84 8.77
C LYS A 88 14.99 8.35 7.42
N GLU A 89 15.34 7.45 6.51
CA GLU A 89 15.72 7.81 5.14
C GLU A 89 14.57 8.48 4.37
N ILE A 90 13.34 7.96 4.48
CA ILE A 90 12.15 8.56 3.87
C ILE A 90 11.90 9.98 4.38
N GLN A 91 12.07 10.23 5.69
CA GLN A 91 11.96 11.58 6.25
C GLN A 91 13.01 12.52 5.64
N PHE A 92 14.26 12.05 5.48
CA PHE A 92 15.33 12.82 4.87
C PHE A 92 15.10 13.11 3.38
N LEU A 93 14.62 12.12 2.61
CA LEU A 93 14.38 12.24 1.17
C LEU A 93 13.10 13.02 0.81
N GLY A 94 12.25 13.32 1.80
CA GLY A 94 10.96 13.99 1.62
C GLY A 94 9.81 13.00 1.49
N VAL A 95 9.07 12.83 2.59
CA VAL A 95 8.00 11.84 2.73
C VAL A 95 6.80 12.07 1.80
N ASP A 96 6.51 13.33 1.43
CA ASP A 96 5.30 13.66 0.65
C ASP A 96 5.28 13.01 -0.74
N GLN A 97 6.42 12.97 -1.44
CA GLN A 97 6.50 12.37 -2.78
C GLN A 97 6.32 10.84 -2.72
N ILE A 98 6.91 10.21 -1.71
CA ILE A 98 6.80 8.75 -1.50
C ILE A 98 5.36 8.38 -1.11
N ALA A 99 4.75 9.17 -0.21
CA ALA A 99 3.36 8.99 0.17
C ALA A 99 2.41 9.17 -1.02
N ALA A 100 2.61 10.21 -1.83
CA ALA A 100 1.82 10.46 -3.03
C ALA A 100 1.96 9.33 -4.06
N TYR A 101 3.18 8.82 -4.26
CA TYR A 101 3.42 7.70 -5.16
C TYR A 101 2.61 6.47 -4.76
N PHE A 102 2.72 6.02 -3.50
CA PHE A 102 2.03 4.80 -3.04
C PHE A 102 0.52 4.97 -2.96
N ALA A 103 0.03 6.17 -2.62
CA ALA A 103 -1.40 6.47 -2.62
C ALA A 103 -2.02 6.35 -4.02
N ALA A 104 -1.28 6.68 -5.07
CA ALA A 104 -1.74 6.57 -6.46
C ALA A 104 -1.73 5.13 -6.99
N GLN A 105 -1.07 4.19 -6.30
CA GLN A 105 -1.00 2.80 -6.77
C GLN A 105 -2.31 2.07 -6.55
N LYS A 106 -2.71 1.28 -7.55
CA LYS A 106 -3.83 0.37 -7.41
C LYS A 106 -3.49 -0.69 -6.36
N ARG A 107 -4.30 -0.72 -5.30
CA ARG A 107 -4.19 -1.73 -4.25
C ARG A 107 -4.74 -3.07 -4.72
N GLU A 108 -3.94 -4.11 -4.56
CA GLU A 108 -4.32 -5.49 -4.82
C GLU A 108 -4.40 -6.28 -3.50
N PRO A 109 -5.45 -7.07 -3.28
CA PRO A 109 -5.52 -7.92 -2.11
C PRO A 109 -4.42 -8.99 -2.12
N THR A 110 -3.88 -9.31 -0.95
CA THR A 110 -2.81 -10.30 -0.78
C THR A 110 -3.15 -11.63 -1.48
N PRO A 111 -2.16 -12.26 -2.14
CA PRO A 111 -2.32 -13.62 -2.65
C PRO A 111 -2.28 -14.66 -1.52
N ILE A 112 -1.81 -14.27 -0.33
CA ILE A 112 -1.68 -15.16 0.83
C ILE A 112 -3.07 -15.44 1.41
N ARG A 113 -3.54 -16.67 1.23
CA ARG A 113 -4.73 -17.20 1.88
C ARG A 113 -4.29 -18.04 3.06
N VAL A 114 -4.83 -17.76 4.23
CA VAL A 114 -4.28 -18.26 5.48
C VAL A 114 -4.55 -19.75 5.67
N THR A 115 -3.45 -20.51 5.78
CA THR A 115 -3.19 -21.46 6.86
C THR A 115 -1.95 -20.95 7.62
N ILE A 116 -2.11 -20.35 8.81
CA ILE A 116 -0.95 -19.95 9.66
C ILE A 116 -0.23 -21.20 10.20
N ASN A 117 -0.85 -22.37 10.05
CA ASN A 117 -0.30 -23.68 10.36
C ASN A 117 -0.95 -24.69 9.41
N PRO A 118 -0.19 -25.56 8.71
CA PRO A 118 -0.76 -26.67 7.93
C PRO A 118 -1.62 -27.64 8.76
N ALA A 119 -1.53 -27.58 10.10
CA ALA A 119 -2.30 -28.39 11.05
C ALA A 119 -3.57 -27.71 11.62
N LEU A 120 -3.92 -26.49 11.19
CA LEU A 120 -5.14 -25.79 11.64
C LEU A 120 -6.31 -26.02 10.66
N PRO A 121 -7.58 -25.91 11.14
CA PRO A 121 -8.77 -26.17 10.34
C PRO A 121 -8.81 -25.35 9.05
N SER A 122 -9.68 -25.78 8.13
CA SER A 122 -9.82 -25.18 6.80
C SER A 122 -9.84 -23.65 6.86
N THR A 123 -9.24 -22.99 5.87
CA THR A 123 -9.25 -21.52 5.73
C THR A 123 -10.65 -20.92 5.92
N ALA A 124 -11.72 -21.66 5.59
CA ALA A 124 -13.10 -21.25 5.78
C ALA A 124 -13.53 -21.12 7.25
N ASP A 125 -13.14 -22.03 8.14
CA ASP A 125 -13.52 -21.99 9.55
C ASP A 125 -12.86 -20.81 10.27
N ALA A 126 -11.58 -20.58 10.01
CA ALA A 126 -10.83 -19.43 10.55
C ALA A 126 -11.44 -18.11 10.07
N ILE A 127 -11.79 -18.01 8.78
CA ILE A 127 -12.49 -16.84 8.23
C ILE A 127 -13.86 -16.65 8.89
N ALA A 128 -14.64 -17.72 9.09
CA ALA A 128 -15.96 -17.62 9.71
C ALA A 128 -15.88 -17.16 11.17
N LYS A 129 -14.96 -17.73 11.96
CA LYS A 129 -14.69 -17.30 13.34
C LYS A 129 -14.19 -15.85 13.37
N GLY A 130 -13.28 -15.49 12.47
CA GLY A 130 -12.75 -14.14 12.35
C GLY A 130 -13.81 -13.11 12.01
N LYS A 131 -14.76 -13.47 11.12
CA LYS A 131 -15.90 -12.63 10.80
C LYS A 131 -16.76 -12.35 12.03
N VAL A 132 -17.07 -13.37 12.83
CA VAL A 132 -17.82 -13.20 14.09
C VAL A 132 -17.03 -12.34 15.08
N ALA A 133 -15.74 -12.62 15.26
CA ALA A 133 -14.87 -11.86 16.15
C ALA A 133 -14.65 -10.40 15.70
N SER A 134 -14.86 -10.09 14.42
CA SER A 134 -14.64 -8.75 13.86
C SER A 134 -15.69 -7.71 14.27
N ALA A 135 -16.78 -8.11 14.93
CA ALA A 135 -17.89 -7.22 15.28
C ALA A 135 -17.47 -5.91 15.98
N PRO A 136 -16.52 -5.87 16.94
CA PRO A 136 -16.07 -4.62 17.55
C PRO A 136 -15.24 -3.73 16.60
N CYS A 137 -14.63 -4.32 15.56
CA CYS A 137 -13.73 -3.65 14.65
C CYS A 137 -14.46 -2.80 13.60
N VAL A 138 -15.69 -3.23 13.22
CA VAL A 138 -16.46 -2.61 12.13
C VAL A 138 -16.84 -1.16 12.42
N ILE A 139 -16.93 -0.79 13.72
CA ILE A 139 -17.24 0.56 14.19
C ILE A 139 -16.26 1.60 13.61
N CYS A 140 -15.00 1.20 13.43
CA CYS A 140 -13.95 2.05 12.90
C CYS A 140 -13.55 1.66 11.48
N HIS A 141 -13.35 0.37 11.21
CA HIS A 141 -12.80 -0.10 9.94
C HIS A 141 -13.85 -0.36 8.85
N GLY A 142 -15.14 -0.26 9.19
CA GLY A 142 -16.26 -0.56 8.30
C GLY A 142 -16.50 -2.06 8.10
N GLU A 143 -17.69 -2.43 7.62
CA GLU A 143 -18.11 -3.84 7.46
C GLU A 143 -17.17 -4.66 6.57
N LYS A 144 -16.64 -4.01 5.53
CA LYS A 144 -15.71 -4.61 4.57
C LYS A 144 -14.25 -4.26 4.87
N GLY A 145 -13.93 -3.69 6.03
CA GLY A 145 -12.55 -3.35 6.40
C GLY A 145 -11.91 -2.30 5.48
N ALA A 146 -12.68 -1.39 4.89
CA ALA A 146 -12.19 -0.35 3.99
C ALA A 146 -11.42 0.77 4.72
N GLY A 147 -11.69 0.94 6.03
CA GLY A 147 -11.16 2.05 6.80
C GLY A 147 -11.93 3.35 6.57
N ASP A 148 -11.38 4.44 7.12
CA ASP A 148 -11.90 5.80 6.99
C ASP A 148 -10.71 6.78 6.94
N PRO A 149 -10.29 7.20 5.73
CA PRO A 149 -9.17 8.12 5.55
C PRO A 149 -9.34 9.45 6.28
N ALA A 150 -10.57 9.99 6.35
CA ALA A 150 -10.85 11.26 7.01
C ALA A 150 -10.57 11.20 8.53
N ARG A 151 -10.56 9.99 9.09
CA ARG A 151 -10.25 9.72 10.51
C ARG A 151 -8.89 9.04 10.71
N LEU A 152 -8.07 8.93 9.66
CA LEU A 152 -6.80 8.17 9.66
C LEU A 152 -6.97 6.70 10.10
N ILE A 153 -8.13 6.12 9.80
CA ILE A 153 -8.40 4.70 10.06
C ILE A 153 -7.99 3.91 8.81
N PRO A 154 -6.97 3.04 8.90
CA PRO A 154 -6.50 2.32 7.72
C PRO A 154 -7.47 1.23 7.28
N GLY A 155 -7.46 0.93 5.98
CA GLY A 155 -8.08 -0.27 5.44
C GLY A 155 -7.35 -1.54 5.87
N LEU A 156 -8.10 -2.57 6.24
CA LEU A 156 -7.63 -3.89 6.64
C LEU A 156 -7.85 -4.94 5.55
N ALA A 157 -8.86 -4.74 4.70
CA ALA A 157 -9.27 -5.68 3.66
C ALA A 157 -8.10 -6.09 2.77
N GLY A 158 -7.90 -7.38 2.54
CA GLY A 158 -6.86 -7.89 1.66
C GLY A 158 -5.42 -7.64 2.12
N GLN A 159 -5.21 -7.20 3.37
CA GLN A 159 -3.85 -7.02 3.90
C GLN A 159 -3.22 -8.38 4.27
N ALA A 160 -1.90 -8.45 4.28
CA ALA A 160 -1.14 -9.64 4.66
C ALA A 160 -1.52 -10.10 6.09
N PRO A 161 -1.87 -11.39 6.28
CA PRO A 161 -2.45 -11.86 7.54
C PRO A 161 -1.43 -11.90 8.68
N GLY A 162 -0.19 -12.33 8.43
CA GLY A 162 0.88 -12.28 9.43
C GLY A 162 1.15 -10.85 9.90
N TYR A 163 1.19 -9.89 8.96
CA TYR A 163 1.27 -8.46 9.31
C TYR A 163 0.10 -8.01 10.19
N LEU A 164 -1.14 -8.32 9.82
CA LEU A 164 -2.33 -7.94 10.60
C LEU A 164 -2.26 -8.51 12.02
N ALA A 165 -1.97 -9.80 12.17
CA ALA A 165 -1.82 -10.46 13.46
C ALA A 165 -0.74 -9.78 14.32
N GLN A 166 0.42 -9.49 13.73
CA GLN A 166 1.50 -8.78 14.42
C GLN A 166 1.08 -7.38 14.85
N GLN A 167 0.39 -6.61 14.01
CA GLN A 167 -0.04 -5.26 14.38
C GLN A 167 -1.09 -5.26 15.49
N MET A 168 -2.01 -6.22 15.51
CA MET A 168 -2.97 -6.39 16.60
C MET A 168 -2.25 -6.71 17.92
N LEU A 169 -1.26 -7.61 17.88
CA LEU A 169 -0.45 -7.95 19.04
C LEU A 169 0.30 -6.74 19.61
N LEU A 170 0.95 -5.95 18.76
CA LEU A 170 1.67 -4.74 19.19
C LEU A 170 0.74 -3.70 19.83
N PHE A 171 -0.49 -3.54 19.34
CA PHE A 171 -1.47 -2.66 19.98
C PHE A 171 -1.99 -3.24 21.30
N LYS A 172 -2.19 -4.56 21.39
CA LYS A 172 -2.61 -5.23 22.62
C LYS A 172 -1.57 -5.03 23.73
N GLN A 173 -0.30 -5.18 23.40
CA GLN A 173 0.85 -5.05 24.30
C GLN A 173 1.25 -3.61 24.60
N ASP A 174 0.57 -2.64 24.00
CA ASP A 174 0.91 -1.22 24.08
C ASP A 174 2.33 -0.85 23.60
N THR A 175 2.94 -1.71 22.78
CA THR A 175 4.30 -1.48 22.24
C THR A 175 4.28 -0.66 20.95
N ARG A 176 3.11 -0.53 20.29
CA ARG A 176 2.90 0.41 19.19
C ARG A 176 2.12 1.62 19.67
N GLU A 177 2.75 2.78 19.56
CA GLU A 177 2.32 4.08 20.06
C GLU A 177 2.10 4.06 21.58
N PRO A 178 3.11 3.69 22.39
CA PRO A 178 2.96 3.49 23.84
C PRO A 178 2.32 4.71 24.50
N ASP A 179 1.39 4.47 25.44
CA ASP A 179 0.70 5.51 26.23
C ASP A 179 -0.09 6.59 25.45
N ASP A 180 -0.21 6.47 24.12
CA ASP A 180 -1.01 7.38 23.29
C ASP A 180 -2.50 7.29 23.66
N GLN A 181 -3.00 8.37 24.29
CA GLN A 181 -4.38 8.51 24.75
C GLN A 181 -5.39 8.61 23.61
N LEU A 182 -5.00 9.13 22.44
CA LEU A 182 -5.85 9.17 21.25
C LEU A 182 -6.13 7.75 20.72
N LEU A 183 -5.30 6.79 21.09
CA LEU A 183 -5.40 5.39 20.69
C LEU A 183 -5.91 4.47 21.81
N ALA A 184 -6.26 5.01 22.98
CA ALA A 184 -6.68 4.24 24.15
C ALA A 184 -7.90 3.34 23.85
N ALA A 185 -8.91 3.86 23.15
CA ALA A 185 -10.10 3.09 22.77
C ALA A 185 -9.75 1.89 21.87
N LYS A 186 -8.91 2.10 20.86
CA LYS A 186 -8.41 1.03 19.97
C LYS A 186 -7.65 -0.04 20.76
N LYS A 187 -6.75 0.37 21.67
CA LYS A 187 -5.97 -0.55 22.49
C LYS A 187 -6.85 -1.33 23.47
N ALA A 188 -7.91 -0.71 24.00
CA ALA A 188 -8.90 -1.40 24.82
C ALA A 188 -9.63 -2.50 24.04
N VAL A 189 -10.03 -2.24 22.79
CA VAL A 189 -10.59 -3.28 21.90
C VAL A 189 -9.58 -4.41 21.70
N MET A 190 -8.32 -4.10 21.39
CA MET A 190 -7.28 -5.13 21.20
C MET A 190 -7.00 -5.95 22.47
N ARG A 191 -7.07 -5.34 23.66
CA ARG A 191 -6.94 -6.05 24.94
C ARG A 191 -8.08 -7.03 25.20
N ALA A 192 -9.30 -6.66 24.81
CA ALA A 192 -10.48 -7.51 24.96
C ALA A 192 -10.50 -8.73 24.03
N VAL A 193 -9.76 -8.70 22.92
CA VAL A 193 -9.63 -9.83 22.00
C VAL A 193 -8.69 -10.89 22.59
N PRO A 194 -9.12 -12.16 22.72
CA PRO A 194 -8.23 -13.26 23.08
C PRO A 194 -7.15 -13.50 22.02
N ASP A 195 -5.92 -13.82 22.44
CA ASP A 195 -4.79 -14.01 21.52
C ASP A 195 -5.06 -15.09 20.47
N SER A 196 -5.83 -16.12 20.84
CA SER A 196 -6.27 -17.19 19.93
C SER A 196 -7.14 -16.70 18.77
N GLN A 197 -7.78 -15.54 18.88
CA GLN A 197 -8.64 -14.97 17.83
C GLN A 197 -7.88 -14.06 16.85
N PHE A 198 -6.62 -13.70 17.12
CA PHE A 198 -5.87 -12.83 16.20
C PHE A 198 -5.58 -13.50 14.85
N ALA A 199 -5.32 -14.80 14.84
CA ALA A 199 -5.16 -15.57 13.61
C ALA A 199 -6.45 -15.58 12.77
N ASP A 200 -7.60 -15.80 13.43
CA ASP A 200 -8.91 -15.82 12.78
C ASP A 200 -9.29 -14.44 12.23
N LEU A 201 -9.12 -13.38 13.02
CA LEU A 201 -9.34 -11.98 12.58
C LEU A 201 -8.45 -11.61 11.38
N ALA A 202 -7.17 -11.96 11.44
CA ALA A 202 -6.24 -11.72 10.33
C ALA A 202 -6.65 -12.50 9.08
N ALA A 203 -7.07 -13.76 9.23
CA ALA A 203 -7.57 -14.57 8.12
C ALA A 203 -8.83 -13.96 7.49
N TYR A 204 -9.78 -13.50 8.31
CA TYR A 204 -10.99 -12.83 7.84
C TYR A 204 -10.66 -11.59 7.00
N TYR A 205 -9.91 -10.64 7.54
CA TYR A 205 -9.59 -9.41 6.81
C TYR A 205 -8.73 -9.65 5.56
N ALA A 206 -7.78 -10.58 5.61
CA ALA A 206 -6.99 -10.98 4.44
C ALA A 206 -7.83 -11.64 3.34
N SER A 207 -8.96 -12.25 3.70
CA SER A 207 -9.88 -12.87 2.73
C SER A 207 -10.74 -11.88 1.95
N LEU A 208 -10.92 -10.66 2.47
CA LEU A 208 -11.70 -9.61 1.81
C LEU A 208 -10.99 -9.13 0.54
N ARG A 209 -11.77 -8.89 -0.53
CA ARG A 209 -11.30 -8.54 -1.86
C ARG A 209 -11.91 -7.23 -2.34
#